data_AF-A0A0B3AXK5-F1
#
_entry.id   AF-A0A0B3AXK5-F1
#
_cell.length_a   1.000
_cell.length_b   1.000
_cell.length_c   1.000
_cell.angle_alpha   90.00
_cell.angle_beta   90.00
_cell.angle_gamma   90.00
#
_symmetry.space_group_name_H-M   'P 1'
#
loop_
_entity.id
_entity.type
_entity.pdbx_description
1 polymer ?
#
loop_
_entity_poly.entity_id
_entity_poly.type
_entity_poly.pdbx_seq_one_letter_code
_entity_poly.pdbx_strand_id
1 'polypeptide(L)'
;MIPKIIFKVSWVHNLMFDENRYINKQERKKPKYSPKEGTELLKKSKLFIDYFNSNSEKILKLIANKSGFYWKEDKIIVYISDTVPNSYEDPLTLKYQENRECMHLVLIHELIHRNVPENLQNSVTDKERETWVEVISKEIYDILNINCPEYPGLDIRNVNKFDKPKEQSLKEYLYKTMN
;
A
#
# COMPACT_ATOMS: atom_id res chain seq x y z
N MET A 1 -17.61 -0.70 -9.45
CA MET A 1 -16.53 -0.47 -10.45
C MET A 1 -15.22 -0.97 -9.85
N ILE A 2 -14.31 -1.54 -10.65
CA ILE A 2 -12.97 -1.95 -10.19
C ILE A 2 -11.94 -1.07 -10.89
N PRO A 3 -11.04 -0.39 -10.15
CA PRO A 3 -10.09 0.54 -10.74
C PRO A 3 -9.02 -0.17 -11.55
N LYS A 4 -8.43 0.54 -12.51
CA LYS A 4 -7.19 0.13 -13.17
C LYS A 4 -5.98 0.68 -12.43
N ILE A 5 -5.02 -0.19 -12.12
CA ILE A 5 -3.74 0.21 -11.51
C ILE A 5 -2.79 0.69 -12.60
N ILE A 6 -2.13 1.83 -12.37
CA ILE A 6 -1.14 2.42 -13.28
C ILE A 6 0.14 2.68 -12.48
N PHE A 7 1.19 1.95 -12.81
CA PHE A 7 2.50 2.16 -12.21
C PHE A 7 3.24 3.32 -12.89
N LYS A 8 3.80 4.21 -12.06
CA LYS A 8 4.67 5.31 -12.47
C LYS A 8 5.89 5.35 -11.55
N VAL A 9 6.91 6.09 -11.95
CA VAL A 9 7.99 6.50 -11.04
C VAL A 9 7.77 7.95 -10.66
N SER A 10 7.90 8.26 -9.36
CA SER A 10 7.82 9.65 -8.90
C SER A 10 9.21 10.27 -8.83
N TRP A 11 9.52 11.12 -9.80
CA TRP A 11 10.70 11.97 -9.78
C TRP A 11 10.71 12.85 -8.53
N VAL A 12 9.55 13.37 -8.12
CA VAL A 12 9.44 14.29 -6.98
C VAL A 12 9.72 13.58 -5.66
N HIS A 13 9.14 12.39 -5.43
CA HIS A 13 9.43 11.63 -4.21
C HIS A 13 10.88 11.15 -4.19
N ASN A 14 11.42 10.70 -5.33
CA ASN A 14 12.82 10.31 -5.43
C ASN A 14 13.79 11.47 -5.12
N LEU A 15 13.38 12.69 -5.45
CA LEU A 15 14.15 13.89 -5.15
C LEU A 15 14.02 14.37 -3.71
N MET A 16 12.86 14.20 -3.08
CA MET A 16 12.62 14.68 -1.71
C MET A 16 13.24 13.81 -0.63
N PHE A 17 13.44 12.50 -0.87
CA PHE A 17 13.84 11.54 0.16
C PHE A 17 15.25 10.93 -0.03
N ASP A 18 16.07 11.45 -0.95
CA ASP A 18 17.46 10.99 -1.09
C ASP A 18 18.32 11.50 0.09
N GLU A 19 18.55 10.64 1.09
CA GLU A 19 19.32 10.93 2.31
C GLU A 19 20.77 11.36 2.02
N ASN A 20 21.40 10.82 0.97
CA ASN A 20 22.76 11.22 0.57
C ASN A 20 22.83 12.64 0.01
N ARG A 21 21.68 13.24 -0.35
CA ARG A 21 21.59 14.61 -0.91
C ARG A 21 21.28 15.68 0.15
N TYR A 22 20.72 15.31 1.30
CA TYR A 22 20.52 16.24 2.43
C TYR A 22 21.84 16.71 3.07
N ILE A 23 22.89 15.90 2.92
CA ILE A 23 24.22 16.15 3.51
C ILE A 23 25.03 17.15 2.66
N ASN A 24 24.75 17.28 1.36
CA ASN A 24 25.48 18.17 0.44
C ASN A 24 24.83 19.56 0.25
N LYS A 25 24.48 20.24 1.35
CA LYS A 25 23.90 21.60 1.34
C LYS A 25 24.79 22.68 0.67
N GLN A 26 26.06 22.40 0.41
CA GLN A 26 27.00 23.37 -0.17
C GLN A 26 26.92 23.47 -1.71
N GLU A 27 26.41 22.46 -2.41
CA GLU A 27 26.20 22.54 -3.86
C GLU A 27 24.72 22.78 -4.18
N ARG A 28 24.35 24.05 -4.45
CA ARG A 28 23.01 24.45 -4.92
C ARG A 28 22.66 23.95 -6.34
N LYS A 29 23.01 22.72 -6.69
CA LYS A 29 22.57 22.11 -7.95
C LYS A 29 21.19 21.51 -7.73
N LYS A 30 20.20 22.01 -8.48
CA LYS A 30 18.87 21.38 -8.55
C LYS A 30 19.06 19.88 -8.77
N PRO A 31 18.47 19.02 -7.94
CA PRO A 31 18.79 17.62 -8.01
C PRO A 31 18.25 17.06 -9.33
N LYS A 32 19.13 16.42 -10.11
CA LYS A 32 18.76 15.78 -11.36
C LYS A 32 18.53 14.30 -11.06
N TYR A 33 17.31 13.93 -10.71
CA TYR A 33 16.88 12.58 -11.06
C TYR A 33 16.77 12.65 -12.60
N SER A 34 17.59 11.87 -13.31
CA SER A 34 17.66 11.85 -14.76
C SER A 34 16.66 10.85 -15.33
N PRO A 35 15.91 11.15 -16.42
CA PRO A 35 14.96 10.23 -17.08
C PRO A 35 15.41 8.76 -17.18
N LYS A 36 16.72 8.53 -17.30
CA LYS A 36 17.38 7.23 -17.28
C LYS A 36 17.20 6.47 -15.95
N GLU A 37 17.40 7.08 -14.80
CA GLU A 37 17.29 6.44 -13.48
C GLU A 37 15.87 5.92 -13.23
N GLY A 38 14.84 6.73 -13.50
CA GLY A 38 13.45 6.29 -13.40
C GLY A 38 13.10 5.18 -14.41
N THR A 39 13.71 5.19 -15.59
CA THR A 39 13.56 4.10 -16.57
C THR A 39 14.16 2.80 -16.03
N GLU A 40 15.34 2.86 -15.41
CA GLU A 40 15.98 1.69 -14.80
C GLU A 40 15.20 1.17 -13.59
N LEU A 41 14.63 2.05 -12.76
CA LEU A 41 13.77 1.63 -11.66
C LEU A 41 12.52 0.89 -12.18
N LEU A 42 11.83 1.41 -13.21
CA LEU A 42 10.71 0.70 -13.83
C LEU A 42 11.12 -0.66 -14.39
N LYS A 43 12.30 -0.77 -15.00
CA LYS A 43 12.82 -2.05 -15.49
C LYS A 43 13.05 -3.04 -14.35
N LYS A 44 13.67 -2.59 -13.25
CA LYS A 44 13.87 -3.41 -12.04
C LYS A 44 12.53 -3.87 -11.46
N SER A 45 11.54 -2.99 -11.40
CA SER A 45 10.20 -3.30 -10.90
C SER A 45 9.34 -4.11 -11.87
N LYS A 46 9.80 -4.39 -13.11
CA LYS A 46 8.98 -5.02 -14.14
C LYS A 46 8.42 -6.37 -13.70
N LEU A 47 9.23 -7.22 -13.08
CA LEU A 47 8.77 -8.55 -12.63
C LEU A 47 7.66 -8.43 -11.59
N PHE A 48 7.79 -7.49 -10.65
CA PHE A 48 6.74 -7.18 -9.68
C PHE A 48 5.48 -6.64 -10.36
N ILE A 49 5.62 -5.67 -11.28
CA ILE A 49 4.49 -5.05 -11.99
C ILE A 49 3.71 -6.09 -12.79
N ASP A 50 4.40 -6.93 -13.55
CA ASP A 50 3.78 -7.99 -14.36
C ASP A 50 3.08 -9.01 -13.45
N TYR A 51 3.74 -9.41 -12.35
CA TYR A 51 3.17 -10.32 -11.34
C TYR A 51 1.90 -9.75 -10.71
N PHE A 52 1.91 -8.49 -10.26
CA PHE A 52 0.75 -7.84 -9.67
C PHE A 52 -0.38 -7.65 -10.69
N ASN A 53 -0.08 -7.17 -11.90
CA ASN A 53 -1.08 -6.91 -12.94
C ASN A 53 -1.87 -8.17 -13.30
N SER A 54 -1.23 -9.34 -13.32
CA SER A 54 -1.89 -10.63 -13.59
C SER A 54 -3.00 -11.00 -12.59
N ASN A 55 -2.97 -10.40 -11.39
CA ASN A 55 -3.94 -10.66 -10.31
C ASN A 55 -4.68 -9.40 -9.84
N SER A 56 -4.38 -8.23 -10.40
CA SER A 56 -4.83 -6.92 -9.90
C SER A 56 -6.35 -6.82 -9.73
N GLU A 57 -7.12 -7.24 -10.73
CA GLU A 57 -8.59 -7.21 -10.65
C GLU A 57 -9.12 -8.11 -9.52
N LYS A 58 -8.56 -9.32 -9.36
CA LYS A 58 -8.93 -10.23 -8.28
C LYS A 58 -8.63 -9.62 -6.91
N ILE A 59 -7.45 -9.02 -6.75
CA ILE A 59 -7.01 -8.35 -5.52
C ILE A 59 -7.97 -7.21 -5.17
N LEU A 60 -8.25 -6.32 -6.13
CA LEU A 60 -9.13 -5.16 -5.90
C LEU A 60 -10.56 -5.57 -5.57
N LYS A 61 -11.07 -6.67 -6.17
CA LYS A 61 -12.36 -7.27 -5.80
C LYS A 61 -12.32 -7.84 -4.38
N LEU A 62 -11.25 -8.55 -4.02
CA LEU A 62 -11.09 -9.09 -2.67
C LEU A 62 -11.05 -7.98 -1.63
N ILE A 63 -10.28 -6.91 -1.87
CA ILE A 63 -10.23 -5.73 -0.99
C ILE A 63 -11.64 -5.18 -0.81
N ALA A 64 -12.36 -4.86 -1.89
CA ALA A 64 -13.72 -4.29 -1.80
C ALA A 64 -14.70 -5.22 -1.06
N ASN A 65 -14.63 -6.52 -1.32
CA ASN A 65 -15.51 -7.50 -0.68
C ASN A 65 -15.20 -7.67 0.81
N LYS A 66 -13.92 -7.65 1.19
CA LYS A 66 -13.48 -7.85 2.58
C LYS A 66 -13.61 -6.57 3.42
N SER A 67 -13.38 -5.41 2.81
CA SER A 67 -13.54 -4.12 3.45
C SER A 67 -15.01 -3.70 3.58
N GLY A 68 -15.87 -4.16 2.66
CA GLY A 68 -17.24 -3.69 2.53
C GLY A 68 -17.36 -2.35 1.79
N PHE A 69 -16.27 -1.82 1.23
CA PHE A 69 -16.23 -0.52 0.57
C PHE A 69 -16.04 -0.63 -0.95
N TYR A 70 -16.75 0.23 -1.67
CA TYR A 70 -16.58 0.37 -3.11
C TYR A 70 -15.43 1.31 -3.44
N TRP A 71 -14.72 1.00 -4.53
CA TRP A 71 -13.73 1.89 -5.10
C TRP A 71 -14.40 3.16 -5.68
N LYS A 72 -13.89 4.33 -5.29
CA LYS A 72 -14.36 5.64 -5.76
C LYS A 72 -13.74 6.04 -7.10
N GLU A 73 -12.48 5.64 -7.31
CA GLU A 73 -11.68 6.03 -8.47
C GLU A 73 -11.80 4.97 -9.59
N ASP A 74 -11.74 5.37 -10.85
CA ASP A 74 -11.65 4.47 -12.01
C ASP A 74 -10.21 3.99 -12.25
N LYS A 75 -9.24 4.75 -11.74
CA LYS A 75 -7.80 4.50 -11.88
C LYS A 75 -7.09 4.84 -10.59
N ILE A 76 -6.12 4.01 -10.22
CA ILE A 76 -5.23 4.24 -9.09
C ILE A 76 -3.80 4.33 -9.62
N ILE A 77 -3.12 5.43 -9.34
CA ILE A 77 -1.72 5.63 -9.73
C ILE A 77 -0.84 5.16 -8.57
N VAL A 78 0.06 4.21 -8.84
CA VAL A 78 1.06 3.73 -7.88
C VAL A 78 2.41 4.29 -8.28
N TYR A 79 3.02 5.09 -7.42
CA TYR A 79 4.37 5.58 -7.63
C TYR A 79 5.39 4.62 -7.02
N ILE A 80 6.34 4.12 -7.80
CA ILE A 80 7.45 3.32 -7.28
C ILE A 80 8.64 4.25 -7.01
N SER A 81 9.23 4.13 -5.82
CA SER A 81 10.37 4.93 -5.37
C SER A 81 11.38 4.06 -4.63
N ASP A 82 12.66 4.23 -4.90
CA ASP A 82 13.76 3.55 -4.20
C ASP A 82 14.40 4.39 -3.09
N THR A 83 13.93 5.63 -2.89
CA THR A 83 14.49 6.55 -1.88
C THR A 83 13.54 6.83 -0.73
N VAL A 84 12.23 6.57 -0.87
CA VAL A 84 11.30 6.79 0.23
C VAL A 84 11.63 5.87 1.41
N PRO A 85 11.53 6.37 2.66
CA PRO A 85 11.82 5.56 3.83
C PRO A 85 10.81 4.41 3.97
N ASN A 86 9.53 4.68 3.68
CA ASN A 86 8.41 3.75 3.77
C ASN A 86 7.43 3.94 2.60
N SER A 87 6.54 2.96 2.42
CA SER A 87 5.36 3.08 1.55
C SER A 87 4.24 3.85 2.27
N TYR A 88 3.30 4.41 1.50
CA TYR A 88 2.15 5.15 2.01
C TYR A 88 1.03 5.21 0.97
N GLU A 89 -0.19 5.44 1.41
CA GLU A 89 -1.44 5.32 0.66
C GLU A 89 -1.85 6.59 -0.13
N ASP A 90 -1.37 7.76 0.27
CA ASP A 90 -1.73 9.04 -0.37
C ASP A 90 -0.57 10.07 -0.45
N PRO A 91 -0.08 10.41 -1.67
CA PRO A 91 -0.33 9.71 -2.92
C PRO A 91 0.26 8.29 -2.85
N LEU A 92 -0.49 7.28 -3.32
CA LEU A 92 -0.09 5.87 -3.22
C LEU A 92 1.33 5.64 -3.78
N THR A 93 2.27 5.42 -2.87
CA THR A 93 3.70 5.33 -3.16
C THR A 93 4.26 4.07 -2.52
N LEU A 94 4.89 3.25 -3.34
CA LEU A 94 5.46 1.97 -2.99
C LEU A 94 6.99 2.09 -2.96
N LYS A 95 7.59 1.80 -1.80
CA LYS A 95 9.03 1.62 -1.68
C LYS A 95 9.46 0.40 -2.49
N TYR A 96 10.44 0.58 -3.37
CA TYR A 96 11.05 -0.52 -4.11
C TYR A 96 11.78 -1.47 -3.15
N GLN A 97 11.55 -2.76 -3.34
CA GLN A 97 12.25 -3.84 -2.67
C GLN A 97 12.62 -4.89 -3.73
N GLU A 98 13.73 -5.60 -3.53
CA GLU A 98 14.14 -6.65 -4.49
C GLU A 98 13.17 -7.85 -4.46
N ASN A 99 12.60 -8.13 -3.29
CA ASN A 99 11.63 -9.19 -3.09
C ASN A 99 10.25 -8.76 -3.60
N ARG A 100 9.86 -9.26 -4.77
CA ARG A 100 8.58 -8.91 -5.41
C ARG A 100 7.36 -9.36 -4.59
N GLU A 101 7.45 -10.46 -3.86
CA GLU A 101 6.38 -10.96 -3.00
C GLU A 101 6.14 -9.99 -1.85
N CYS A 102 7.21 -9.45 -1.25
CA CYS A 102 7.10 -8.41 -0.23
C CYS A 102 6.51 -7.12 -0.78
N MET A 103 6.97 -6.65 -1.95
CA MET A 103 6.35 -5.49 -2.64
C MET A 103 4.85 -5.70 -2.88
N HIS A 104 4.45 -6.94 -3.22
CA HIS A 104 3.06 -7.30 -3.44
C HIS A 104 2.23 -7.18 -2.16
N LEU A 105 2.71 -7.71 -1.03
CA LEU A 105 2.04 -7.56 0.27
C LEU A 105 1.93 -6.08 0.64
N VAL A 106 3.02 -5.32 0.56
CA VAL A 106 3.02 -3.89 0.89
C VAL A 106 1.99 -3.15 0.04
N LEU A 107 1.94 -3.39 -1.28
CA LEU A 107 0.97 -2.72 -2.13
C LEU A 107 -0.48 -3.06 -1.75
N ILE A 108 -0.77 -4.31 -1.39
CA ILE A 108 -2.11 -4.68 -0.92
C ILE A 108 -2.44 -3.93 0.38
N HIS A 109 -1.51 -3.88 1.33
CA HIS A 109 -1.67 -3.13 2.58
C HIS A 109 -2.04 -1.66 2.32
N GLU A 110 -1.27 -0.97 1.47
CA GLU A 110 -1.55 0.44 1.13
C GLU A 110 -2.86 0.61 0.33
N LEU A 111 -3.22 -0.35 -0.53
CA LEU A 111 -4.49 -0.34 -1.26
C LEU A 111 -5.70 -0.49 -0.32
N ILE A 112 -5.56 -1.26 0.75
CA ILE A 112 -6.61 -1.39 1.76
C ILE A 112 -6.80 -0.05 2.48
N HIS A 113 -5.72 0.61 2.92
CA HIS A 113 -5.77 1.97 3.49
C HIS A 113 -6.48 2.95 2.53
N ARG A 114 -6.10 2.94 1.25
CA ARG A 114 -6.71 3.81 0.24
C ARG A 114 -8.19 3.50 -0.04
N ASN A 115 -8.63 2.27 0.19
CA ASN A 115 -10.03 1.88 0.01
C ASN A 115 -10.95 2.37 1.15
N VAL A 116 -10.37 2.77 2.29
CA VAL A 116 -11.14 3.28 3.43
C VAL A 116 -11.75 4.65 3.12
N PRO A 117 -13.05 4.87 3.36
CA PRO A 117 -13.66 6.18 3.25
C PRO A 117 -13.05 7.20 4.23
N GLU A 118 -12.76 8.40 3.75
CA GLU A 118 -12.19 9.51 4.55
C GLU A 118 -12.99 9.84 5.83
N ASN A 119 -14.32 9.74 5.78
CA ASN A 119 -15.16 9.93 6.98
C ASN A 119 -14.93 8.84 8.04
N LEU A 120 -14.63 7.60 7.64
CA LEU A 120 -14.27 6.54 8.56
C LEU A 120 -12.88 6.79 9.15
N GLN A 121 -11.91 7.21 8.32
CA GLN A 121 -10.53 7.50 8.77
C GLN A 121 -10.50 8.52 9.92
N ASN A 122 -11.40 9.52 9.89
CA ASN A 122 -11.51 10.55 10.92
C ASN A 122 -12.28 10.13 12.18
N SER A 123 -12.89 8.94 12.18
CA SER A 123 -13.80 8.48 13.24
C SER A 123 -13.26 7.32 14.07
N VAL A 124 -12.11 6.78 13.69
CA VAL A 124 -11.41 5.69 14.41
C VAL A 124 -10.00 6.14 14.76
N THR A 125 -9.41 5.54 15.79
CA THR A 125 -8.01 5.77 16.12
C THR A 125 -7.09 5.13 15.07
N ASP A 126 -5.87 5.64 14.94
CA ASP A 126 -4.85 5.03 14.05
C ASP A 126 -4.65 3.54 14.37
N LYS A 127 -4.63 3.18 15.66
CA LYS A 127 -4.49 1.79 16.11
C LYS A 127 -5.63 0.88 15.62
N GLU A 128 -6.87 1.37 15.68
CA GLU A 128 -8.03 0.62 15.19
C GLU A 128 -7.99 0.45 13.67
N ARG A 129 -7.57 1.51 12.95
CA ARG A 129 -7.36 1.46 11.49
C ARG A 129 -6.31 0.43 11.12
N GLU A 130 -5.13 0.46 11.74
CA GLU A 130 -4.05 -0.49 11.48
C GLU A 130 -4.49 -1.93 11.76
N THR A 131 -5.16 -2.17 12.89
CA THR A 131 -5.67 -3.51 13.24
C THR A 131 -6.63 -4.03 12.17
N TRP A 132 -7.52 -3.17 11.66
CA TRP A 132 -8.45 -3.55 10.61
C TRP A 132 -7.75 -3.86 9.29
N VAL A 133 -6.78 -3.03 8.88
CA VAL A 133 -5.98 -3.28 7.69
C VAL A 133 -5.21 -4.58 7.80
N GLU A 134 -4.60 -4.88 8.95
CA GLU A 134 -3.88 -6.12 9.21
C GLU A 134 -4.78 -7.36 9.06
N VAL A 135 -6.00 -7.30 9.61
CA VAL A 135 -6.96 -8.41 9.51
C VAL A 135 -7.34 -8.68 8.05
N ILE A 136 -7.71 -7.64 7.30
CA ILE A 136 -8.09 -7.79 5.89
C ILE A 136 -6.89 -8.25 5.06
N SER A 137 -5.72 -7.67 5.30
CA SER A 137 -4.47 -8.03 4.63
C SER A 137 -4.21 -9.53 4.78
N LYS A 138 -4.27 -10.04 6.02
CA LYS A 138 -4.06 -11.46 6.32
C LYS A 138 -5.04 -12.35 5.56
N GLU A 139 -6.33 -12.04 5.59
CA GLU A 139 -7.34 -12.84 4.87
C GLU A 139 -7.07 -12.87 3.36
N ILE A 140 -6.63 -11.75 2.78
CA ILE A 140 -6.28 -11.67 1.36
C ILE A 140 -5.02 -12.48 1.06
N TYR A 141 -4.00 -12.40 1.91
CA TYR A 141 -2.74 -13.13 1.73
C TYR A 141 -2.93 -14.64 1.79
N ASP A 142 -3.76 -15.11 2.73
CA ASP A 142 -4.13 -16.52 2.84
C ASP A 142 -4.85 -17.00 1.57
N ILE A 143 -5.77 -16.20 1.02
CA ILE A 143 -6.48 -16.52 -0.24
C ILE A 143 -5.54 -16.53 -1.46
N LEU A 144 -4.54 -15.66 -1.47
CA LEU A 144 -3.58 -15.56 -2.57
C LEU A 144 -2.38 -16.50 -2.39
N ASN A 145 -2.24 -17.16 -1.24
CA ASN A 145 -1.11 -18.00 -0.87
C ASN A 145 0.24 -17.28 -1.05
N ILE A 146 0.30 -16.00 -0.64
CA ILE A 146 1.52 -15.18 -0.72
C ILE A 146 2.22 -15.23 0.63
N ASN A 147 3.53 -15.50 0.62
CA ASN A 147 4.36 -15.51 1.82
C ASN A 147 5.60 -14.64 1.61
N CYS A 148 5.82 -13.67 2.48
CA CYS A 148 7.05 -12.89 2.57
C CYS A 148 7.51 -12.93 4.04
N PRO A 149 8.51 -13.76 4.39
CA PRO A 149 9.01 -13.89 5.76
C PRO A 149 9.72 -12.61 6.25
N GLU A 150 10.09 -11.73 5.33
CA GLU A 150 10.78 -10.47 5.60
C GLU A 150 9.82 -9.32 5.95
N TYR A 151 8.50 -9.51 5.84
CA TYR A 151 7.52 -8.46 6.13
C TYR A 151 7.22 -8.43 7.63
N PRO A 152 7.74 -7.45 8.40
CA PRO A 152 7.62 -7.42 9.85
C PRO A 152 6.22 -7.04 10.33
N GLY A 153 5.38 -6.48 9.46
CA GLY A 153 4.01 -6.03 9.75
C GLY A 153 2.99 -7.17 9.91
N LEU A 154 3.44 -8.43 9.82
CA LEU A 154 2.64 -9.60 10.12
C LEU A 154 3.38 -10.45 11.15
N ASP A 155 3.51 -9.96 12.40
CA ASP A 155 3.64 -10.92 13.50
C ASP A 155 2.28 -11.60 13.69
N ILE A 156 2.02 -12.60 12.85
CA ILE A 156 0.78 -13.41 12.80
C ILE A 156 0.45 -13.98 14.20
N ARG A 157 1.46 -14.09 15.08
CA ARG A 157 1.33 -14.54 16.46
C ARG A 157 0.65 -13.53 17.39
N ASN A 158 0.64 -12.24 17.04
CA ASN A 158 -0.02 -11.18 17.81
C ASN A 158 -1.44 -10.87 17.32
N VAL A 159 -1.80 -11.22 16.07
CA VAL A 159 -3.20 -11.09 15.59
C VAL A 159 -4.15 -11.95 16.43
N ASN A 160 -3.68 -13.08 16.96
CA ASN A 160 -4.44 -13.94 17.89
C ASN A 160 -4.47 -13.42 19.35
N LYS A 161 -3.70 -12.36 19.67
CA LYS A 161 -3.65 -11.74 21.01
C LYS A 161 -4.45 -10.45 21.11
N PHE A 162 -4.84 -9.85 19.99
CA PHE A 162 -5.88 -8.86 20.03
C PHE A 162 -7.17 -9.64 20.31
N ASP A 163 -7.74 -9.44 21.50
CA ASP A 163 -9.18 -9.62 21.67
C ASP A 163 -9.80 -8.93 20.47
N LYS A 164 -10.48 -9.70 19.59
CA LYS A 164 -11.19 -9.15 18.43
C LYS A 164 -11.79 -7.83 18.89
N PRO A 165 -11.31 -6.66 18.42
CA PRO A 165 -11.78 -5.37 18.93
C PRO A 165 -13.28 -5.46 18.82
N LYS A 166 -13.99 -5.49 19.97
CA LYS A 166 -15.32 -6.14 20.12
C LYS A 166 -15.98 -6.14 18.76
N GLU A 167 -16.01 -7.29 18.08
CA GLU A 167 -16.35 -7.38 16.65
C GLU A 167 -17.63 -6.57 16.33
N GLN A 168 -18.47 -6.38 17.35
CA GLN A 168 -19.53 -5.39 17.49
C GLN A 168 -19.21 -3.91 17.23
N SER A 169 -18.23 -3.21 17.80
CA SER A 169 -18.15 -1.74 17.64
C SER A 169 -17.84 -1.31 16.20
N LEU A 170 -16.95 -2.03 15.51
CA LEU A 170 -16.63 -1.77 14.12
C LEU A 170 -17.72 -2.31 13.18
N LYS A 171 -18.28 -3.51 13.44
CA LYS A 171 -19.45 -3.98 12.68
C LYS A 171 -20.66 -3.08 12.89
N GLU A 172 -20.95 -2.62 14.09
CA GLU A 172 -22.05 -1.69 14.42
C GLU A 172 -21.81 -0.32 13.80
N TYR A 173 -20.56 0.17 13.75
CA TYR A 173 -20.23 1.38 13.00
C TYR A 173 -20.49 1.20 11.50
N LEU A 174 -20.01 0.11 10.89
CA LEU A 174 -20.25 -0.20 9.49
C LEU A 174 -21.75 -0.42 9.21
N TYR A 175 -22.47 -1.09 10.11
CA TYR A 175 -23.91 -1.34 9.99
C TYR A 175 -24.76 -0.07 10.14
N LYS A 176 -24.29 0.91 10.93
CA LYS A 176 -24.92 2.23 11.09
C LYS A 176 -24.63 3.19 9.95
N THR A 177 -23.54 2.99 9.20
CA THR A 177 -23.14 3.88 8.09
C THR A 177 -23.52 3.34 6.72
N MET A 178 -23.92 2.07 6.62
CA MET A 178 -24.37 1.42 5.37
C MET A 178 -25.91 1.32 5.22
N ASN A 179 -26.69 1.77 6.20
CA ASN A 179 -28.16 1.94 6.13
C ASN A 179 -28.53 3.43 6.19
#